data_AF-E3RSZ1-F1
#
_entry.id   AF-E3RSZ1-F1
#
_cell.length_a   1.000
_cell.length_b   1.000
_cell.length_c   1.000
_cell.angle_alpha   90.00
_cell.angle_beta   90.00
_cell.angle_gamma   90.00
#
_symmetry.space_group_name_H-M   'P 1'
#
loop_
_entity.id
_entity.type
_entity.pdbx_description
1 polymer ?
#
loop_
_entity_poly.entity_id
_entity_poly.type
_entity_poly.pdbx_seq_one_letter_code
_entity_poly.pdbx_strand_id
1 'polypeptide(L)'
;MGRWTDMDSDAERLPPGFERIGYDADTQTYKFRDTDCNIYESEPGNRYSKLRATGERYSIDSEAEAETRLVQDEVMDAGNTEAVRMMMPFALIVLVFMILVFILVNG
;
A
#
# COMPACT_ATOMS: atom_id res chain seq x y z
N MET A 1 14.54 13.83 4.02
CA MET A 1 14.97 12.47 3.60
C MET A 1 14.53 12.27 2.14
N GLY A 2 15.49 12.02 1.23
CA GLY A 2 15.35 11.56 -0.18
C GLY A 2 14.66 12.51 -1.18
N ARG A 3 15.28 13.54 -1.77
CA ARG A 3 16.37 13.58 -2.77
C ARG A 3 16.19 12.74 -4.06
N TRP A 4 15.01 12.17 -4.31
CA TRP A 4 14.72 11.45 -5.56
C TRP A 4 13.40 11.84 -6.25
N THR A 5 12.63 12.79 -5.70
CA THR A 5 11.34 13.22 -6.27
C THR A 5 11.50 14.15 -7.49
N ASP A 6 12.61 14.89 -7.56
CA ASP A 6 12.76 16.00 -8.53
C ASP A 6 13.28 15.59 -9.91
N MET A 7 13.79 14.37 -10.10
CA MET A 7 14.41 13.95 -11.38
C MET A 7 13.46 13.28 -12.37
N ASP A 8 12.17 13.14 -12.01
CA ASP A 8 11.16 12.43 -12.78
C ASP A 8 10.02 13.37 -13.22
N SER A 9 10.35 14.64 -13.44
CA SER A 9 9.42 15.66 -13.94
C SER A 9 8.98 15.29 -15.35
N ASP A 10 7.84 14.62 -15.47
CA ASP A 10 7.19 14.31 -16.73
C ASP A 10 6.46 15.53 -17.34
N ALA A 11 6.71 16.74 -16.82
CA ALA A 11 6.07 17.98 -17.26
C ALA A 11 6.29 18.28 -18.77
N GLU A 12 7.42 17.83 -19.35
CA GLU A 12 7.68 17.99 -20.79
C GLU A 12 6.95 16.96 -21.66
N ARG A 13 6.47 15.86 -21.07
CA ARG A 13 5.81 14.74 -21.77
C ARG A 13 4.29 14.76 -21.58
N LEU A 14 3.85 15.40 -20.52
CA LEU A 14 2.45 15.55 -20.16
C LEU A 14 1.88 16.87 -20.71
N PRO A 15 0.57 16.92 -20.98
CA PRO A 15 -0.10 18.18 -21.28
C PRO A 15 0.13 19.21 -20.17
N PRO A 16 0.15 20.52 -20.49
CA PRO A 16 0.30 21.56 -19.48
C PRO A 16 -0.81 21.46 -18.43
N GLY A 17 -0.43 21.45 -17.15
CA GLY A 17 -1.38 21.32 -16.03
C GLY A 17 -1.56 19.89 -15.51
N PHE A 18 -0.98 18.88 -16.17
CA PHE A 18 -1.00 17.50 -15.70
C PHE A 18 0.28 17.15 -14.93
N GLU A 19 0.10 16.55 -13.76
CA GLU A 19 1.16 16.08 -12.87
C GLU A 19 0.96 14.60 -12.56
N ARG A 20 2.02 13.80 -12.62
CA ARG A 20 1.99 12.38 -12.22
C ARG A 20 2.10 12.27 -10.71
N ILE A 21 1.07 11.73 -10.05
CA ILE A 21 0.98 11.66 -8.58
C ILE A 21 1.25 10.26 -8.01
N GLY A 22 1.24 9.21 -8.83
CA GLY A 22 1.47 7.86 -8.35
C GLY A 22 1.55 6.79 -9.44
N TYR A 23 1.93 5.59 -8.99
CA TYR A 23 1.98 4.37 -9.80
C TYR A 23 1.42 3.21 -8.98
N ASP A 24 0.45 2.50 -9.54
CA ASP A 24 -0.09 1.27 -9.00
C ASP A 24 0.62 0.08 -9.69
N ALA A 25 1.42 -0.65 -8.92
CA ALA A 25 2.21 -1.77 -9.42
C ALA A 25 1.37 -3.02 -9.70
N ASP A 26 0.23 -3.20 -9.02
CA ASP A 26 -0.64 -4.35 -9.17
C ASP A 26 -1.40 -4.28 -10.50
N THR A 27 -1.87 -3.08 -10.84
CA THR A 27 -2.56 -2.81 -12.12
C THR A 27 -1.63 -2.32 -13.22
N GLN A 28 -0.37 -2.01 -12.88
CA GLN A 28 0.61 -1.37 -13.78
C GLN A 28 0.10 -0.07 -14.40
N THR A 29 -0.63 0.74 -13.62
CA THR A 29 -1.24 1.99 -14.09
C THR A 29 -0.58 3.20 -13.44
N TYR A 30 -0.48 4.29 -14.19
CA TYR A 30 -0.02 5.58 -13.68
C TYR A 30 -1.22 6.48 -13.39
N LYS A 31 -1.17 7.17 -12.25
CA LYS A 31 -2.17 8.14 -11.83
C LYS A 31 -1.65 9.56 -12.06
N PHE A 32 -2.47 10.37 -12.72
CA PHE A 32 -2.19 11.77 -13.05
C PHE A 32 -3.26 12.66 -12.44
N ARG A 33 -2.88 13.89 -12.09
CA ARG A 33 -3.73 14.92 -11.55
C ARG A 33 -3.66 16.15 -12.44
N ASP A 34 -4.81 16.73 -12.74
CA ASP A 34 -4.94 17.99 -13.47
C ASP A 34 -5.04 19.19 -12.50
N THR A 35 -4.94 20.40 -13.02
CA THR A 35 -5.06 21.68 -12.30
C THR A 35 -6.37 21.80 -11.52
N ASP A 36 -7.44 21.17 -12.03
CA ASP A 36 -8.76 21.12 -11.39
C ASP A 36 -8.89 20.00 -10.33
N CYS A 37 -7.78 19.39 -9.89
CA CYS A 37 -7.73 18.25 -8.98
C CYS A 37 -8.48 17.00 -9.47
N ASN A 38 -8.71 16.90 -10.78
CA ASN A 38 -9.28 15.70 -11.41
C ASN A 38 -8.20 14.62 -11.56
N ILE A 39 -8.54 13.37 -11.24
CA ILE A 39 -7.63 12.23 -11.41
C ILE A 39 -7.89 11.53 -12.73
N TYR A 40 -6.78 11.17 -13.36
CA TYR A 40 -6.74 10.43 -14.61
C TYR A 40 -5.82 9.23 -14.47
N GLU A 41 -6.18 8.13 -15.12
CA GLU A 41 -5.40 6.91 -15.15
C GLU A 41 -4.91 6.59 -16.57
N SER A 42 -3.70 6.05 -16.67
CA SER A 42 -3.21 5.45 -17.90
C SER A 42 -3.77 4.06 -18.12
N GLU A 43 -3.71 3.56 -19.36
CA GLU A 43 -3.92 2.14 -19.62
C GLU A 43 -2.83 1.28 -18.94
N PRO A 44 -3.17 0.03 -18.52
CA PRO A 44 -2.22 -0.91 -17.93
C PRO A 44 -0.97 -1.10 -18.78
N GLY A 45 0.20 -0.97 -18.16
CA GLY A 45 1.51 -1.11 -18.82
C GLY A 45 1.90 0.05 -19.75
N ASN A 46 1.09 1.12 -19.82
CA ASN A 46 1.29 2.19 -20.79
C ASN A 46 1.58 3.53 -20.10
N ARG A 47 2.82 4.00 -20.16
CA ARG A 47 3.31 5.16 -19.38
C ARG A 47 2.70 6.52 -19.78
N TYR A 48 2.37 6.75 -21.05
CA TYR A 48 2.00 8.08 -21.58
C TYR A 48 0.88 8.04 -22.64
N SER A 49 0.00 7.05 -22.59
CA SER A 49 -1.07 6.88 -23.60
C SER A 49 -2.34 7.66 -23.25
N LYS A 50 -3.45 7.37 -23.95
CA LYS A 50 -4.74 8.05 -23.72
C LYS A 50 -5.14 7.93 -22.25
N LEU A 51 -5.12 9.07 -21.56
CA LEU A 51 -5.55 9.18 -20.18
C LEU A 51 -7.08 9.05 -20.13
N ARG A 52 -7.58 8.17 -19.27
CA ARG A 52 -9.02 8.06 -18.97
C ARG A 52 -9.29 8.83 -17.69
N ALA A 53 -10.27 9.72 -17.73
CA ALA A 53 -10.77 10.34 -16.51
C ALA A 53 -11.34 9.23 -15.63
N THR A 54 -10.76 9.02 -14.45
CA THR A 54 -11.22 7.96 -13.55
C THR A 54 -12.58 8.32 -12.93
N GLY A 55 -13.09 9.54 -13.15
CA GLY A 55 -14.35 10.01 -12.57
C GLY A 55 -14.27 10.28 -11.07
N GLU A 56 -13.22 9.79 -10.41
CA GLU A 56 -12.80 10.14 -9.07
C GLU A 56 -12.22 11.56 -9.10
N ARG A 57 -13.05 12.53 -8.74
CA ARG A 57 -12.54 13.77 -8.17
C ARG A 57 -11.81 13.37 -6.90
N TYR A 58 -10.55 13.80 -6.73
CA TYR A 58 -9.90 13.70 -5.43
C TYR A 58 -10.63 14.67 -4.50
N SER A 59 -11.73 14.21 -3.89
CA SER A 59 -12.40 14.95 -2.83
C SER A 59 -11.61 14.72 -1.55
N ILE A 60 -11.54 15.76 -0.73
CA ILE A 60 -10.91 15.77 0.61
C ILE A 60 -11.40 14.59 1.48
N ASP A 61 -12.57 14.04 1.15
CA ASP A 61 -13.14 12.82 1.74
C ASP A 61 -12.24 11.58 1.58
N SER A 62 -11.41 11.54 0.53
CA SER A 62 -10.46 10.44 0.24
C SER A 62 -9.32 10.38 1.26
N GLU A 63 -8.87 11.53 1.74
CA GLU A 63 -7.83 11.62 2.78
C GLU A 63 -8.40 11.15 4.13
N ALA A 64 -9.64 11.54 4.45
CA ALA A 64 -10.33 11.06 5.64
C ALA A 64 -10.60 9.54 5.60
N GLU A 65 -10.90 8.96 4.44
CA GLU A 65 -11.01 7.50 4.24
C GLU A 65 -9.65 6.79 4.35
N ALA A 66 -8.58 7.39 3.83
CA ALA A 66 -7.22 6.83 3.98
C ALA A 66 -6.77 6.87 5.45
N GLU A 67 -7.00 7.98 6.16
CA GLU A 67 -6.70 8.11 7.58
C GLU A 67 -7.52 7.13 8.43
N THR A 68 -8.82 6.98 8.15
CA THR A 68 -9.65 5.98 8.86
C THR A 68 -9.22 4.55 8.60
N ARG A 69 -8.76 4.21 7.40
CA ARG A 69 -8.18 2.89 7.10
C ARG A 69 -6.87 2.65 7.85
N LEU A 70 -5.97 3.64 7.91
CA LEU A 70 -4.72 3.53 8.67
C LEU A 70 -4.96 3.35 10.17
N VAL A 71 -5.92 4.10 10.73
CA VAL A 71 -6.33 3.93 12.13
C VAL A 71 -6.94 2.55 12.37
N GLN A 72 -7.72 2.03 11.43
CA GLN A 72 -8.31 0.70 11.55
C GLN A 72 -7.26 -0.42 11.52
N ASP A 73 -6.27 -0.33 10.63
CA ASP A 73 -5.15 -1.29 10.57
C ASP A 73 -4.31 -1.27 11.86
N GLU A 74 -4.02 -0.08 12.40
CA GLU A 74 -3.26 0.06 13.65
C GLU A 74 -4.00 -0.56 14.85
N VAL A 75 -5.33 -0.40 14.91
CA VAL A 75 -6.16 -1.02 15.95
C VAL A 75 -6.24 -2.54 15.81
N MET A 76 -6.27 -3.06 14.58
CA MET A 76 -6.28 -4.50 14.30
C MET A 76 -4.96 -5.16 14.69
N ASP A 77 -3.82 -4.55 14.37
CA ASP A 77 -2.49 -5.06 14.71
C ASP A 77 -2.22 -5.03 16.23
N ALA A 78 -2.72 -3.99 16.92
CA ALA A 78 -2.63 -3.91 18.37
C ALA A 78 -3.39 -5.07 19.06
N GLY A 79 -4.59 -5.41 18.58
CA GLY A 79 -5.37 -6.53 19.12
C GLY A 79 -4.72 -7.89 18.89
N ASN A 80 -4.12 -8.09 17.71
CA ASN A 80 -3.43 -9.33 17.37
C ASN A 80 -2.19 -9.55 18.26
N THR A 81 -1.44 -8.49 18.58
CA THR A 81 -0.25 -8.57 19.43
C THR A 81 -0.58 -9.02 20.86
N GLU A 82 -1.68 -8.52 21.42
CA GLU A 82 -2.16 -8.94 22.75
C GLU A 82 -2.63 -10.40 22.75
N ALA A 83 -3.33 -10.84 21.70
CA ALA A 83 -3.74 -12.24 21.54
C ALA A 83 -2.53 -13.18 21.43
N VAL A 84 -1.53 -12.82 20.62
CA VAL A 84 -0.26 -13.58 20.51
C VAL A 84 0.40 -13.69 21.87
N ARG A 85 0.51 -12.58 22.62
CA ARG A 85 1.14 -12.56 23.94
C ARG A 85 0.43 -13.47 24.94
N MET A 86 -0.90 -13.56 24.90
CA MET A 86 -1.67 -14.49 25.74
C MET A 86 -1.48 -15.96 25.35
N MET A 87 -1.20 -16.25 24.08
CA MET A 87 -1.00 -17.61 23.57
C MET A 87 0.46 -18.10 23.65
N MET A 88 1.44 -17.18 23.75
CA MET A 88 2.88 -17.47 23.90
C MET A 88 3.22 -18.57 24.92
N PRO A 89 2.71 -18.58 26.17
CA PRO A 89 3.09 -19.62 27.13
C PRO A 89 2.68 -21.03 26.69
N PHE A 90 1.52 -21.20 26.05
CA PHE A 90 1.07 -22.50 25.54
C PHE A 90 1.84 -22.92 24.30
N ALA A 91 2.11 -21.98 23.38
CA ALA A 91 2.89 -22.23 22.17
C ALA A 91 4.32 -22.72 22.50
N LEU A 92 4.97 -22.15 23.53
CA LEU A 92 6.28 -22.58 23.99
C LEU A 92 6.27 -24.02 24.52
N ILE A 93 5.24 -24.41 25.28
CA ILE A 93 5.11 -25.79 25.78
C ILE A 93 4.97 -26.77 24.62
N VAL A 94 4.11 -26.45 23.64
CA VAL A 94 3.92 -27.29 22.45
C VAL A 94 5.21 -27.39 21.63
N LEU A 95 5.94 -26.30 21.46
CA LEU A 95 7.21 -26.27 20.74
C LEU A 95 8.28 -27.13 21.43
N VAL A 96 8.43 -27.03 22.75
CA VAL A 96 9.36 -27.87 23.52
C VAL A 96 8.96 -29.35 23.43
N PHE A 97 7.67 -29.65 23.53
CA PHE A 97 7.16 -31.01 23.38
C PHE A 97 7.46 -31.59 21.98
N MET A 98 7.23 -30.80 20.93
CA MET A 98 7.55 -31.19 19.55
C MET A 98 9.04 -31.47 19.36
N ILE A 99 9.92 -30.64 19.95
CA ILE A 99 11.37 -30.87 19.92
C ILE A 99 11.73 -32.18 20.64
N LEU A 100 11.14 -32.45 21.82
CA LEU A 100 11.37 -33.71 22.54
C LEU A 100 10.94 -34.94 21.74
N VAL A 101 9.78 -34.89 21.08
CA VAL A 101 9.31 -35.96 20.20
C VAL A 101 10.29 -36.15 19.03
N PHE A 102 10.75 -35.06 18.41
CA PHE A 102 11.69 -35.12 17.31
C PHE A 102 13.03 -35.74 17.73
N ILE A 103 13.51 -35.42 18.93
CA ILE A 103 14.71 -36.03 19.52
C ILE A 103 14.49 -37.51 19.81
N LEU A 104 13.32 -37.91 20.33
CA LEU A 104 12.98 -39.30 20.61
C LEU A 104 12.88 -40.16 19.34
N VAL A 105 12.37 -39.59 18.25
CA VAL A 105 12.15 -40.30 16.98
C VAL A 105 13.43 -40.42 16.16
N ASN A 106 14.33 -39.43 16.23
CA ASN A 106 15.59 -39.43 15.48
C ASN A 106 16.82 -39.86 16.30
N GLY A 107 16.64 -40.12 17.59
CA GLY A 107 17.67 -40.60 18.52
C GLY A 107 17.72 -42.11 18.63
#